data_AF-A0A645BHU5-F1
#
_entry.id   AF-A0A645BHU5-F1
#
_cell.length_a   1.000
_cell.length_b   1.000
_cell.length_c   1.000
_cell.angle_alpha   90.00
_cell.angle_beta   90.00
_cell.angle_gamma   90.00
#
_symmetry.space_group_name_H-M   'P 1'
#
loop_
_entity.id
_entity.type
_entity.pdbx_description
1 polymer ?
#
loop_
_entity_poly.entity_id
_entity_poly.type
_entity_poly.pdbx_seq_one_letter_code
_entity_poly.pdbx_strand_id
1 'polypeptide(L)' 'MAIVRTYQYPGCTVHIDDSAYAGVSVEELDRRAEHARRVAWGIIFAAEAREQAKAEAEKEKFKEVV' A
#
# COMPACT_ATOMS: atom_id res chain seq x y z
N MET A 1 -13.72 -17.61 -13.87
CA MET A 1 -13.56 -16.20 -13.51
C MET A 1 -14.74 -15.82 -12.65
N ALA A 2 -14.63 -16.19 -11.39
CA ALA A 2 -15.60 -15.91 -10.34
C ALA A 2 -14.89 -15.14 -9.23
N ILE A 3 -15.51 -14.04 -8.79
CA ILE A 3 -15.02 -13.27 -7.65
C ILE A 3 -15.16 -14.14 -6.40
N VAL A 4 -14.02 -14.55 -5.84
CA VAL A 4 -13.96 -15.34 -4.60
C VAL A 4 -14.04 -14.47 -3.37
N ARG A 5 -13.63 -13.20 -3.44
CA ARG A 5 -13.69 -12.29 -2.29
C ARG A 5 -13.74 -10.83 -2.72
N THR A 6 -14.42 -10.00 -1.94
CA THR A 6 -14.42 -8.54 -2.12
C THR A 6 -14.07 -7.88 -0.81
N TYR A 7 -13.15 -6.91 -0.84
CA TYR A 7 -12.82 -6.04 0.28
C TYR A 7 -13.24 -4.61 -0.04
N GLN A 8 -13.83 -3.94 0.94
CA GLN A 8 -14.17 -2.52 0.84
C GLN A 8 -13.30 -1.72 1.81
N TYR A 9 -12.65 -0.70 1.27
CA TYR A 9 -11.90 0.29 2.02
C TYR A 9 -12.45 1.68 1.68
N PRO A 10 -12.25 2.69 2.54
CA PRO A 10 -12.62 4.05 2.22
C PRO A 10 -11.95 4.49 0.89
N GLY A 11 -12.77 4.72 -0.14
CA GLY A 11 -12.31 5.15 -1.46
C GLY A 11 -11.81 4.05 -2.40
N CYS A 12 -11.81 2.76 -2.01
CA CYS A 12 -11.49 1.67 -2.95
C CYS A 12 -12.24 0.37 -2.66
N THR A 13 -12.49 -0.41 -3.71
CA THR A 13 -13.02 -1.78 -3.62
C THR A 13 -12.04 -2.72 -4.31
N VAL A 14 -11.67 -3.79 -3.62
CA VAL A 14 -10.71 -4.80 -4.11
C VAL A 14 -11.44 -6.11 -4.32
N HIS A 15 -11.54 -6.56 -5.57
CA HIS A 15 -12.07 -7.87 -5.92
C HIS A 15 -10.93 -8.87 -6.09
N ILE A 16 -11.05 -10.03 -5.46
CA ILE A 16 -10.18 -11.18 -5.65
C ILE A 16 -10.97 -12.19 -6.47
N ASP A 17 -10.41 -12.60 -7.60
CA ASP A 17 -11.01 -13.53 -8.55
C ASP A 17 -10.24 -14.86 -8.58
N ASP A 18 -10.95 -15.97 -8.79
CA ASP A 18 -10.38 -17.32 -8.87
C ASP A 18 -9.36 -17.49 -10.02
N SER A 19 -9.48 -16.69 -11.07
CA SER A 19 -8.59 -16.66 -12.22
C SER A 19 -7.21 -16.11 -11.92
N ALA A 20 -7.01 -15.43 -10.79
CA ALA A 20 -5.69 -14.91 -10.41
C ALA A 20 -4.64 -16.04 -10.28
N TYR A 21 -5.10 -17.28 -10.04
CA TYR A 21 -4.29 -18.48 -9.91
C TYR A 21 -4.35 -19.41 -11.14
N ALA A 22 -5.26 -19.16 -12.09
CA ALA A 22 -5.50 -20.07 -13.21
C ALA A 22 -4.39 -19.97 -14.27
N GLY A 23 -3.66 -21.08 -14.48
CA GLY A 23 -2.61 -21.17 -15.50
C GLY A 23 -1.28 -20.52 -15.11
N VAL A 24 -1.07 -20.20 -13.83
CA VAL A 24 0.13 -19.53 -13.31
C VAL A 24 0.89 -20.49 -12.40
N SER A 25 2.23 -20.56 -12.53
CA SER A 25 3.04 -21.39 -11.63
C SER A 25 3.11 -20.79 -10.23
N VAL A 26 3.42 -21.63 -9.23
CA VAL A 26 3.57 -21.19 -7.83
C VAL A 26 4.64 -20.11 -7.71
N GLU A 27 5.77 -20.23 -8.42
CA GLU A 27 6.85 -19.23 -8.36
C GLU A 27 6.41 -17.86 -8.88
N GLU A 28 5.57 -17.83 -9.92
CA GLU A 28 5.07 -16.58 -10.47
C GLU A 28 4.04 -15.93 -9.53
N LEU A 29 3.23 -16.73 -8.83
CA LEU A 29 2.35 -16.24 -7.78
C LEU A 29 3.15 -15.64 -6.61
N ASP A 30 4.25 -16.28 -6.21
CA ASP A 30 5.13 -15.77 -5.16
C ASP A 30 5.78 -14.45 -5.58
N ARG A 31 6.28 -14.34 -6.81
CA ARG A 31 6.83 -13.08 -7.34
C ARG A 31 5.80 -11.95 -7.31
N ARG A 32 4.54 -12.23 -7.70
CA ARG A 32 3.46 -11.24 -7.63
C ARG A 32 3.16 -10.81 -6.21
N ALA A 33 3.13 -11.76 -5.27
CA ALA A 33 2.90 -11.48 -3.86
C ALA A 33 4.04 -10.66 -3.24
N GLU A 34 5.30 -10.93 -3.60
CA GLU A 34 6.45 -10.13 -3.16
C GLU A 34 6.41 -8.71 -3.73
N HIS A 35 6.08 -8.58 -5.03
CA HIS A 35 5.93 -7.27 -5.66
C HIS A 35 4.84 -6.44 -4.99
N ALA A 36 3.67 -7.03 -4.73
CA ALA A 36 2.57 -6.36 -4.05
C ALA A 36 2.97 -5.92 -2.62
N ARG A 37 3.66 -6.78 -1.87
CA ARG A 37 4.20 -6.45 -0.54
C ARG A 37 5.17 -5.27 -0.60
N ARG A 38 6.10 -5.26 -1.56
CA ARG A 38 7.07 -4.17 -1.75
C ARG A 38 6.38 -2.84 -2.00
N VAL A 39 5.37 -2.83 -2.88
CA VAL A 39 4.59 -1.62 -3.18
C VAL A 39 3.85 -1.13 -1.94
N ALA A 40 3.18 -2.02 -1.21
CA ALA A 40 2.45 -1.67 0.01
C ALA A 40 3.37 -1.03 1.06
N TRP A 41 4.53 -1.65 1.33
CA TRP A 41 5.53 -1.09 2.25
C TRP A 41 6.06 0.27 1.78
N GLY A 42 6.31 0.43 0.48
CA GLY A 42 6.75 1.71 -0.08
C GLY A 42 5.73 2.83 0.15
N ILE A 43 4.44 2.54 0.05
CA ILE A 43 3.37 3.51 0.31
C ILE A 43 3.35 3.90 1.79
N ILE A 44 3.44 2.92 2.71
CA ILE A 44 3.43 3.15 4.16
C ILE A 44 4.61 4.03 4.57
N PHE A 45 5.84 3.66 4.20
CA PHE A 45 7.02 4.43 4.58
C PHE A 45 7.02 5.82 3.98
N ALA A 46 6.54 5.99 2.74
CA ALA A 46 6.39 7.31 2.15
C ALA A 46 5.34 8.16 2.87
N ALA A 47 4.27 7.55 3.40
CA ALA A 47 3.28 8.26 4.20
C ALA A 47 3.86 8.72 5.54
N GLU A 48 4.57 7.84 6.26
CA GLU A 48 5.24 8.16 7.52
C GLU A 48 6.28 9.28 7.34
N ALA A 49 7.10 9.20 6.29
CA ALA A 49 8.09 10.24 5.99
C ALA A 49 7.43 11.62 5.73
N ARG A 50 6.29 11.63 5.04
CA ARG A 50 5.52 12.87 4.82
C ARG A 50 4.96 13.45 6.11
N GLU A 51 4.51 12.61 7.06
CA GLU A 51 4.05 13.08 8.36
C GLU A 51 5.20 13.66 9.21
N GLN A 52 6.35 12.98 9.22
CA GLN A 52 7.54 13.47 9.93
C GLN A 52 8.01 14.82 9.40
N ALA A 53 8.12 14.96 8.07
CA ALA A 53 8.51 16.22 7.44
C ALA A 53 7.56 17.38 7.78
N LYS A 54 6.25 17.11 7.88
CA LYS A 54 5.27 18.12 8.33
C LYS A 54 5.50 18.52 9.78
N ALA A 55 5.69 17.55 10.66
CA ALA A 55 5.92 17.80 12.08
C ALA A 55 7.23 18.58 12.33
N GLU A 56 8.27 18.32 11.54
CA GLU A 56 9.52 19.09 11.59
C GLU A 56 9.32 20.53 11.12
N ALA A 57 8.64 20.74 9.99
CA ALA A 57 8.32 22.06 9.48
C ALA A 57 7.47 22.90 10.46
N GLU A 58 6.55 22.27 11.19
CA GLU A 58 5.77 22.93 12.24
C GLU A 58 6.64 23.34 13.44
N LYS A 59 7.57 22.49 13.87
CA LYS A 59 8.52 22.83 14.94
C LYS A 59 9.44 23.99 14.57
N GLU A 60 9.90 24.02 13.32
CA GLU A 60 10.78 25.10 12.83
C GLU A 60 10.04 26.44 12.78
N LYS A 61 8.80 26.46 12.27
CA LYS A 61 7.93 27.65 12.33
C LYS A 61 7.66 28.12 13.76
N PHE A 62 7.50 27.21 14.72
CA PHE A 62 7.28 27.58 16.11
C PHE A 62 8.52 28.24 16.76
N LYS A 63 9.74 27.84 16.38
CA LYS A 63 10.98 28.47 16.88
C LYS A 63 11.20 29.89 16.35
N GLU A 64 10.72 30.18 15.15
CA GLU A 64 10.90 31.50 14.51
C GLU A 64 9.93 32.56 15.08
N VAL A 65 8.87 32.12 15.77
CA VAL A 65 7.82 32.97 16.35
C VAL A 65 8.06 33.27 17.84
N VAL A 66 8.99 32.57 18.50
CA VAL A 66 9.30 32.71 19.95
C VAL A 66 10.63 33.44 20.18
#